data_AF-A0A6P1ZN84-F1
#
_entry.id   AF-A0A6P1ZN84-F1
#
_cell.length_a   1.000
_cell.length_b   1.000
_cell.length_c   1.000
_cell.angle_alpha   90.00
_cell.angle_beta   90.00
_cell.angle_gamma   90.00
#
_symmetry.space_group_name_H-M   'P 1'
#
loop_
_entity.id
_entity.type
_entity.pdbx_description
1 polymer ?
#
loop_
_entity_poly.entity_id
_entity_poly.type
_entity_poly.pdbx_seq_one_letter_code
_entity_poly.pdbx_strand_id
1 'polypeptide(L)'
;MSFDNLCKLLSEKHPEKFASWVLGTPQTGATVLKTELSIEPIRADYVTFLQLEGRILHLEFQTKLESTPPLPLRMLDYWVRLYRLYRLPITQVVVLLLPPKDDIEIPTAFTVENTRHEYRVIKMWEENPEPFLQDSALLPLASLTATNQPQNLLEQIVQRVNQVETTQRPEISAYT
;
A
#
# COMPACT_ATOMS: atom_id res chain seq x y z
N MET A 1 -8.79 -14.42 4.98
CA MET A 1 -7.50 -13.76 5.29
C MET A 1 -7.72 -12.26 5.16
N SER A 2 -7.33 -11.45 6.14
CA SER A 2 -7.44 -9.99 5.97
C SER A 2 -6.42 -9.53 4.94
N PHE A 3 -6.83 -8.65 4.02
CA PHE A 3 -5.95 -8.05 3.00
C PHE A 3 -4.74 -7.33 3.63
N ASP A 4 -4.87 -6.89 4.88
CA ASP A 4 -3.79 -6.45 5.77
C ASP A 4 -2.56 -7.38 5.73
N ASN A 5 -2.72 -8.64 6.13
CA ASN A 5 -1.59 -9.58 6.21
C ASN A 5 -0.90 -9.79 4.86
N LEU A 6 -1.67 -9.71 3.78
CA LEU A 6 -1.15 -9.79 2.42
C LEU A 6 -0.37 -8.53 2.03
N CYS A 7 -0.91 -7.33 2.30
CA CYS A 7 -0.22 -6.07 2.05
C CYS A 7 1.09 -5.98 2.84
N LYS A 8 1.07 -6.45 4.09
CA LYS A 8 2.26 -6.60 4.92
C LYS A 8 3.31 -7.48 4.27
N LEU A 9 2.95 -8.72 3.98
CA LEU A 9 3.87 -9.70 3.39
C LEU A 9 4.48 -9.20 2.07
N LEU A 10 3.64 -8.67 1.17
CA LEU A 10 4.06 -8.29 -0.17
C LEU A 10 4.92 -7.02 -0.17
N SER A 11 4.56 -6.01 0.62
CA SER A 11 5.34 -4.77 0.69
C SER A 11 6.70 -4.97 1.36
N GLU A 12 6.82 -5.90 2.31
CA GLU A 12 8.10 -6.26 2.93
C GLU A 12 8.98 -7.09 1.99
N LYS A 13 8.38 -8.01 1.21
CA LYS A 13 9.10 -8.88 0.28
C LYS A 13 9.49 -8.18 -1.03
N HIS A 14 8.68 -7.22 -1.48
CA HIS A 14 8.82 -6.54 -2.77
C HIS A 14 8.70 -5.01 -2.64
N PRO A 15 9.53 -4.36 -1.80
CA PRO A 15 9.37 -2.94 -1.48
C PRO A 15 9.54 -2.01 -2.70
N GLU A 16 10.44 -2.33 -3.63
CA GLU A 16 10.65 -1.56 -4.86
C GLU A 16 9.44 -1.56 -5.78
N LYS A 17 8.74 -2.71 -5.87
CA LYS A 17 7.53 -2.86 -6.70
C LYS A 17 6.38 -2.03 -6.14
N PHE A 18 6.19 -2.09 -4.83
CA PHE A 18 5.20 -1.27 -4.13
C PHE A 18 5.51 0.21 -4.25
N ALA A 19 6.78 0.61 -4.05
CA ALA A 19 7.18 2.00 -4.21
C ALA A 19 7.01 2.49 -5.65
N SER A 20 7.33 1.65 -6.64
CA SER A 20 7.18 2.00 -8.06
C SER A 20 5.73 2.17 -8.47
N TRP A 21 4.86 1.27 -8.03
CA TRP A 21 3.42 1.37 -8.25
C TRP A 21 2.87 2.64 -7.60
N VAL A 22 3.13 2.83 -6.31
CA VAL A 22 2.57 3.96 -5.57
C VAL A 22 3.09 5.28 -6.13
N LEU A 23 4.37 5.41 -6.43
CA LEU A 23 4.94 6.66 -6.95
C LEU A 23 4.73 6.87 -8.46
N GLY A 24 4.23 5.86 -9.18
CA GLY A 24 4.07 5.89 -10.64
C GLY A 24 5.39 6.01 -11.41
N THR A 25 6.53 5.78 -10.75
CA THR A 25 7.87 5.90 -11.33
C THR A 25 8.74 4.74 -10.85
N PRO A 26 9.55 4.11 -11.72
CA PRO A 26 10.42 3.01 -11.31
C PRO A 26 11.36 3.40 -10.17
N GLN A 27 11.38 2.60 -9.12
CA GLN A 27 12.32 2.73 -8.00
C GLN A 27 13.38 1.63 -8.10
N THR A 28 14.65 2.01 -8.03
CA THR A 28 15.81 1.12 -8.18
C THR A 28 16.32 0.53 -6.87
N GLY A 29 15.79 1.02 -5.74
CA GLY A 29 16.16 0.56 -4.41
C GLY A 29 15.15 1.00 -3.36
N ALA A 30 14.73 0.08 -2.50
CA ALA A 30 13.84 0.37 -1.38
C ALA A 30 14.19 -0.48 -0.16
N THR A 31 14.36 0.15 1.00
CA THR A 31 14.62 -0.53 2.28
C THR A 31 13.45 -0.32 3.23
N VAL A 32 12.93 -1.41 3.81
CA VAL A 32 11.89 -1.33 4.85
C VAL A 32 12.49 -0.79 6.14
N LEU A 33 11.95 0.30 6.67
CA LEU A 33 12.32 0.83 7.97
C LEU A 33 11.55 0.10 9.07
N LYS A 34 12.25 -0.60 9.96
CA LYS A 34 11.66 -1.33 11.10
C LYS A 34 11.38 -0.42 12.30
N THR A 35 10.93 0.81 12.04
CA THR A 35 10.76 1.81 13.09
C THR A 35 9.37 1.68 13.69
N GLU A 36 9.31 1.24 14.93
CA GLU A 36 8.11 1.33 15.75
C GLU A 36 7.90 2.79 16.16
N LEU A 37 6.89 3.44 15.59
CA LEU A 37 6.53 4.82 15.93
C LEU A 37 5.52 4.89 17.09
N SER A 38 5.47 3.88 17.96
CA SER A 38 4.45 3.68 19.01
C SER A 38 4.31 4.87 19.97
N ILE A 39 3.07 5.19 20.37
CA ILE A 39 2.43 4.80 21.65
C ILE A 39 0.89 4.87 21.40
N GLU A 40 0.15 3.79 21.73
CA GLU A 40 -1.29 3.51 21.47
C GLU A 40 -1.69 3.06 20.04
N PRO A 41 -2.65 2.12 19.88
CA PRO A 41 -2.96 1.50 18.60
C PRO A 41 -3.70 2.49 17.70
N ILE A 42 -2.92 3.22 16.93
CA ILE A 42 -3.40 4.01 15.81
C ILE A 42 -3.85 3.00 14.72
N ARG A 43 -5.17 2.75 14.65
CA ARG A 43 -5.82 1.71 13.83
C ARG A 43 -5.71 1.98 12.32
N ALA A 44 -4.58 1.71 11.73
CA ALA A 44 -4.51 1.31 10.32
C ALA A 44 -4.54 -0.22 10.29
N ASP A 45 -5.04 -0.80 9.20
CA ASP A 45 -4.97 -2.25 9.06
C ASP A 45 -3.49 -2.66 8.92
N TYR A 46 -2.73 -1.93 8.11
CA TYR A 46 -1.27 -2.08 8.03
C TYR A 46 -0.57 -0.75 7.75
N VAL A 47 0.61 -0.54 8.34
CA VAL A 47 1.50 0.61 8.09
C VAL A 47 2.89 0.11 7.76
N THR A 48 3.52 0.72 6.75
CA THR A 48 4.92 0.48 6.43
C THR A 48 5.64 1.75 5.97
N PHE A 49 6.95 1.77 6.18
CA PHE A 49 7.82 2.87 5.78
C PHE A 49 8.94 2.31 4.91
N LEU A 50 9.05 2.82 3.70
CA LEU A 50 10.09 2.44 2.75
C LEU A 50 11.05 3.61 2.58
N GLN A 51 12.33 3.41 2.89
CA GLN A 51 13.38 4.33 2.53
C GLN A 51 13.77 4.11 1.07
N LEU A 52 13.63 5.16 0.27
CA LEU A 52 14.05 5.23 -1.13
C LEU A 52 15.27 6.15 -1.26
N GLU A 53 15.73 6.38 -2.49
CA GLU A 53 16.80 7.37 -2.72
C GLU A 53 16.31 8.78 -2.35
N GLY A 54 16.87 9.32 -1.26
CA GLY A 54 16.63 10.69 -0.81
C GLY A 54 15.24 10.99 -0.22
N ARG A 55 14.39 9.98 0.00
CA ARG A 55 13.04 10.17 0.59
C ARG A 55 12.53 8.94 1.33
N ILE A 56 11.48 9.15 2.12
CA ILE A 56 10.71 8.08 2.75
C ILE A 56 9.33 8.03 2.09
N LEU A 57 8.87 6.82 1.77
CA LEU A 57 7.51 6.53 1.40
C LEU A 57 6.80 5.91 2.61
N HIS A 58 5.81 6.62 3.15
CA HIS A 58 4.91 6.12 4.18
C HIS A 58 3.64 5.59 3.51
N LEU A 59 3.32 4.31 3.75
CA LEU A 59 2.11 3.66 3.25
C LEU A 59 1.23 3.20 4.42
N GLU A 60 -0.04 3.60 4.39
CA GLU A 60 -1.09 2.98 5.23
C GLU A 60 -2.09 2.24 4.34
N PHE A 61 -2.38 0.98 4.64
CA PHE A 61 -3.45 0.23 4.00
C PHE A 61 -4.67 0.17 4.91
N GLN A 62 -5.84 0.42 4.35
CA GLN A 62 -7.09 0.51 5.09
C GLN A 62 -8.25 -0.12 4.31
N THR A 63 -9.06 -0.92 4.99
CA THR A 63 -10.36 -1.43 4.53
C THR A 63 -11.52 -0.54 4.97
N LYS A 64 -11.27 0.38 5.91
CA LYS A 64 -12.24 1.27 6.54
C LYS A 64 -11.62 2.63 6.82
N LEU A 65 -12.42 3.69 6.68
CA LEU A 65 -11.98 5.08 6.90
C LEU A 65 -12.07 5.49 8.37
N GLU A 66 -12.90 4.82 9.17
CA GLU A 66 -13.14 5.19 10.56
C GLU A 66 -11.88 4.94 11.40
N SER A 67 -11.30 6.02 11.92
CA SER A 67 -10.12 5.95 12.77
C SER A 67 -10.20 6.93 13.94
N THR A 68 -9.61 6.53 15.06
CA THR A 68 -9.38 7.39 16.22
C THR A 68 -7.88 7.34 16.57
N PRO A 69 -7.14 8.46 16.48
CA PRO A 69 -7.57 9.78 16.00
C PRO A 69 -7.99 9.77 14.51
N PRO A 70 -8.67 10.83 14.01
CA PRO A 70 -9.05 10.94 12.60
C PRO A 70 -7.84 10.81 11.68
N LEU A 71 -8.04 10.14 10.54
CA LEU A 71 -6.99 9.81 9.57
C LEU A 71 -6.08 11.01 9.24
N PRO A 72 -6.60 12.23 8.97
CA PRO A 72 -5.73 13.34 8.64
C PRO A 72 -4.75 13.73 9.75
N LEU A 73 -5.21 13.75 11.01
CA LEU A 73 -4.38 14.08 12.16
C LEU A 73 -3.30 13.00 12.36
N ARG A 74 -3.67 11.74 12.17
CA ARG A 74 -2.74 10.61 12.17
C ARG A 74 -1.64 10.77 11.11
N MET A 75 -2.01 11.12 9.88
CA MET A 75 -1.04 11.30 8.80
C MET A 75 -0.04 12.40 9.13
N LEU A 76 -0.50 13.53 9.69
CA LEU A 76 0.36 14.59 10.18
C LEU A 76 1.29 14.10 11.31
N ASP A 77 0.77 13.38 12.30
CA ASP A 77 1.58 12.85 13.41
C ASP A 77 2.71 11.95 12.91
N TYR A 78 2.40 11.00 12.02
CA TYR A 78 3.41 10.15 11.39
C TYR A 78 4.48 10.95 10.64
N TRP A 79 4.07 11.99 9.91
CA TRP A 79 5.00 12.84 9.17
C TRP A 79 5.99 13.50 10.12
N VAL A 80 5.50 14.12 11.19
CA VAL A 80 6.35 14.83 12.18
C VAL A 80 7.32 13.85 12.83
N ARG A 81 6.87 12.65 13.22
CA ARG A 81 7.72 11.63 13.84
C ARG A 81 8.83 11.15 12.90
N LEU A 82 8.48 10.80 11.66
CA LEU A 82 9.46 10.36 10.66
C LEU A 82 10.47 11.46 10.35
N TYR A 83 10.01 12.70 10.19
CA TYR A 83 10.88 13.82 9.86
C TYR A 83 11.84 14.15 11.01
N ARG A 84 11.40 13.96 12.27
CA ARG A 84 12.25 14.07 13.46
C ARG A 84 13.39 13.07 13.48
N LEU A 85 13.13 11.84 13.05
CA LEU A 85 14.10 10.76 13.09
C LEU A 85 15.09 10.80 11.91
N TYR A 86 14.59 11.04 10.70
CA TYR A 86 15.38 10.81 9.48
C TYR A 86 15.80 12.08 8.74
N ARG A 87 15.14 13.22 8.97
CA ARG A 87 15.42 14.47 8.23
C ARG A 87 15.34 14.34 6.70
N LEU A 88 14.52 13.40 6.22
CA LEU A 88 14.26 13.19 4.80
C LEU A 88 12.87 13.69 4.42
N PRO A 89 12.66 14.17 3.19
CA PRO A 89 11.34 14.35 2.62
C PRO A 89 10.51 13.06 2.71
N ILE A 90 9.22 13.19 3.05
CA ILE A 90 8.31 12.05 3.20
C ILE A 90 7.13 12.22 2.25
N THR A 91 6.90 11.22 1.40
CA THR A 91 5.65 11.07 0.66
C THR A 91 4.74 10.15 1.46
N GLN A 92 3.52 10.59 1.77
CA GLN A 92 2.58 9.76 2.50
C GLN A 92 1.38 9.40 1.64
N VAL A 93 1.05 8.12 1.64
CA VAL A 93 -0.03 7.57 0.82
C VAL A 93 -0.88 6.63 1.66
N VAL A 94 -2.19 6.86 1.62
CA VAL A 94 -3.19 5.92 2.15
C VAL A 94 -3.74 5.12 0.97
N VAL A 95 -3.73 3.80 1.07
CA VAL A 95 -4.32 2.87 0.10
C VAL A 95 -5.61 2.33 0.69
N LEU A 96 -6.74 2.75 0.13
CA LEU A 96 -8.05 2.23 0.47
C LEU A 96 -8.32 0.98 -0.37
N LEU A 97 -8.45 -0.16 0.32
CA LEU A 97 -8.59 -1.47 -0.30
C LEU A 97 -10.03 -1.76 -0.76
N LEU A 98 -11.02 -1.20 -0.06
CA LEU A 98 -12.44 -1.42 -0.32
C LEU A 98 -13.21 -0.09 -0.27
N PRO A 99 -14.25 0.08 -1.12
CA PRO A 99 -15.07 1.28 -1.08
C PRO A 99 -15.77 1.43 0.29
N PRO A 100 -15.92 2.66 0.80
CA PRO A 100 -16.73 2.89 1.98
C PRO A 100 -18.19 2.46 1.72
N LYS A 101 -18.90 2.08 2.78
CA LYS A 101 -20.29 1.61 2.67
C LYS A 101 -21.26 2.73 2.27
N ASP A 102 -20.94 3.95 2.66
CA ASP A 102 -21.71 5.16 2.40
C ASP A 102 -20.87 6.11 1.53
N ASP A 103 -21.54 7.07 0.88
CA ASP A 103 -20.88 8.14 0.13
C ASP A 103 -20.24 9.15 1.09
N ILE A 104 -19.14 8.72 1.70
CA ILE A 104 -18.35 9.48 2.67
C ILE A 104 -17.22 10.17 1.92
N GLU A 105 -17.08 11.47 2.15
CA GLU A 105 -15.93 12.22 1.66
C GLU A 105 -14.64 11.66 2.23
N ILE A 106 -13.73 11.26 1.35
CA ILE A 106 -12.42 10.72 1.72
C ILE A 106 -11.47 11.90 1.95
N PRO A 107 -11.02 12.13 3.20
CA PRO A 107 -10.16 13.27 3.47
C PRO A 107 -8.77 13.04 2.89
N THR A 108 -8.18 14.12 2.36
CA THR A 108 -6.83 14.14 1.75
C THR A 108 -5.89 15.11 2.44
N ALA A 109 -6.37 15.85 3.45
CA ALA A 109 -5.57 16.79 4.21
C ALA A 109 -6.09 16.98 5.63
N PHE A 110 -5.18 17.25 6.56
CA PHE A 110 -5.49 17.83 7.87
C PHE A 110 -5.42 19.35 7.74
N THR A 111 -6.44 20.07 8.21
CA THR A 111 -6.48 21.54 8.21
C THR A 111 -7.06 22.06 9.51
N VAL A 112 -6.27 22.87 10.25
CA VAL A 112 -6.71 23.62 11.44
C VAL A 112 -5.95 24.94 11.46
N GLU A 113 -6.67 26.07 11.42
CA GLU A 113 -6.08 27.42 11.38
C GLU A 113 -4.99 27.52 10.29
N ASN A 114 -3.75 27.83 10.68
CA ASN A 114 -2.59 27.95 9.78
C ASN A 114 -1.87 26.62 9.53
N THR A 115 -2.33 25.51 10.12
CA THR A 115 -1.72 24.19 9.94
C THR A 115 -2.45 23.44 8.84
N ARG A 116 -1.73 23.08 7.78
CA ARG A 116 -2.24 22.26 6.68
C ARG A 116 -1.23 21.18 6.33
N HIS A 117 -1.71 19.95 6.23
CA HIS A 117 -0.88 18.79 5.89
C HIS A 117 -1.62 17.89 4.93
N GLU A 118 -1.07 17.73 3.72
CA GLU A 118 -1.67 16.93 2.65
C GLU A 118 -1.02 15.55 2.57
N TYR A 119 -1.81 14.57 2.13
CA TYR A 119 -1.34 13.25 1.77
C TYR A 119 -2.15 12.72 0.58
N ARG A 120 -1.60 11.74 -0.12
CA ARG A 120 -2.29 11.12 -1.25
C ARG A 120 -3.17 9.98 -0.76
N VAL A 121 -4.31 9.80 -1.42
CA VAL A 121 -5.15 8.61 -1.26
C VAL A 121 -5.21 7.87 -2.60
N ILE A 122 -4.98 6.57 -2.56
CA ILE A 122 -5.20 5.63 -3.66
C ILE A 122 -6.44 4.81 -3.31
N LYS A 123 -7.40 4.74 -4.22
CA LYS A 123 -8.61 3.94 -4.07
C LYS A 123 -8.50 2.75 -5.00
N MET A 124 -8.34 1.55 -4.45
CA MET A 124 -8.08 0.36 -5.28
C MET A 124 -9.17 0.18 -6.35
N TRP A 125 -10.44 0.39 -6.02
CA TRP A 125 -11.57 0.25 -6.95
C TRP A 125 -11.62 1.31 -8.06
N GLU A 126 -10.72 2.29 -8.06
CA GLU A 126 -10.53 3.28 -9.14
C GLU A 126 -9.25 3.01 -9.95
N GLU A 127 -8.36 2.13 -9.48
CA GLU A 127 -7.08 1.84 -10.14
C GLU A 127 -7.27 0.94 -11.36
N ASN A 128 -6.43 1.15 -12.38
CA ASN A 128 -6.38 0.30 -13.57
C ASN A 128 -5.87 -1.12 -13.20
N PRO A 129 -6.56 -2.22 -13.58
CA PRO A 129 -6.09 -3.59 -13.34
C PRO A 129 -4.76 -3.95 -14.01
N GLU A 130 -4.47 -3.36 -15.18
CA GLU A 130 -3.39 -3.84 -16.06
C GLU A 130 -2.00 -3.93 -15.39
N PRO A 131 -1.52 -2.90 -14.66
CA PRO A 131 -0.22 -2.98 -13.98
C PRO A 131 -0.14 -4.09 -12.93
N PHE A 132 -1.26 -4.41 -12.28
CA PHE A 132 -1.33 -5.45 -11.26
C PHE A 132 -1.32 -6.85 -11.88
N LEU A 133 -1.95 -7.02 -13.04
CA LEU A 133 -1.96 -8.29 -13.78
C LEU A 133 -0.58 -8.62 -14.36
N GLN A 134 0.21 -7.60 -14.70
CA GLN A 134 1.52 -7.77 -15.32
C GLN A 134 2.63 -8.10 -14.29
N ASP A 135 2.54 -7.61 -13.06
CA ASP A 135 3.54 -7.81 -12.01
C ASP A 135 3.09 -8.84 -10.97
N SER A 136 3.84 -9.95 -10.85
CA SER A 136 3.52 -11.03 -9.91
C SER A 136 3.45 -10.60 -8.45
N ALA A 137 4.18 -9.55 -8.05
CA ALA A 137 4.14 -9.03 -6.68
C ALA A 137 2.88 -8.22 -6.39
N LEU A 138 2.27 -7.62 -7.41
CA LEU A 138 1.05 -6.81 -7.30
C LEU A 138 -0.21 -7.59 -7.67
N LEU A 139 -0.07 -8.70 -8.40
CA LEU A 139 -1.16 -9.59 -8.82
C LEU A 139 -2.16 -9.94 -7.71
N PRO A 140 -1.76 -10.22 -6.45
CA PRO A 140 -2.72 -10.51 -5.39
C PRO A 140 -3.70 -9.37 -5.08
N LEU A 141 -3.36 -8.13 -5.46
CA LEU A 141 -4.22 -6.94 -5.29
C LEU A 141 -5.08 -6.65 -6.52
N ALA A 142 -4.85 -7.33 -7.65
CA ALA A 142 -5.57 -7.07 -8.90
C ALA A 142 -7.09 -7.23 -8.76
N SER A 143 -7.55 -8.14 -7.90
CA SER A 143 -8.98 -8.36 -7.66
C SER A 143 -9.71 -7.18 -7.01
N LEU A 144 -8.98 -6.21 -6.46
CA LEU A 144 -9.52 -5.00 -5.85
C LEU A 144 -9.60 -3.82 -6.82
N THR A 145 -9.08 -3.97 -8.03
CA THR A 145 -8.98 -2.89 -9.04
C THR A 145 -10.32 -2.63 -9.74
N ALA A 146 -10.41 -1.51 -10.47
CA ALA A 146 -11.62 -1.15 -11.20
C ALA A 146 -11.97 -2.20 -12.26
N THR A 147 -13.22 -2.67 -12.25
CA THR A 147 -13.71 -3.61 -13.28
C THR A 147 -15.22 -3.51 -13.49
N ASN A 148 -15.63 -3.57 -14.76
CA ASN A 148 -17.02 -3.73 -15.17
C ASN A 148 -17.36 -5.21 -15.46
N GLN A 149 -16.37 -6.11 -15.43
CA GLN A 149 -16.51 -7.53 -15.74
C GLN A 149 -15.75 -8.38 -14.71
N PRO A 150 -16.26 -8.51 -13.47
CA PRO A 150 -15.54 -9.17 -12.38
C PRO A 150 -15.14 -10.62 -12.67
N GLN A 151 -15.98 -11.36 -13.39
CA GLN A 151 -15.70 -12.75 -13.78
C GLN A 151 -14.49 -12.84 -14.71
N ASN A 152 -14.42 -11.96 -15.72
CA ASN A 152 -13.31 -11.93 -16.65
C ASN A 152 -11.99 -11.54 -15.96
N LEU A 153 -12.03 -10.53 -15.08
CA LEU A 153 -10.85 -10.16 -14.29
C LEU A 153 -10.38 -11.32 -13.40
N LEU A 154 -11.29 -12.04 -12.76
CA LEU A 154 -10.95 -13.20 -11.94
C LEU A 154 -10.32 -14.32 -12.78
N GLU A 155 -10.85 -14.61 -13.97
CA GLU A 155 -10.27 -15.58 -14.90
C GLU A 155 -8.84 -15.19 -15.31
N GLN A 156 -8.60 -13.92 -15.62
CA GLN A 156 -7.25 -13.42 -15.93
C GLN A 156 -6.29 -13.59 -14.75
N ILE A 157 -6.73 -13.28 -13.53
CA ILE A 157 -5.93 -13.48 -12.31
C ILE A 157 -5.57 -14.96 -12.16
N VAL A 158 -6.54 -15.86 -12.27
CA VAL A 158 -6.31 -17.31 -12.15
C VAL A 158 -5.33 -17.81 -13.22
N GLN A 159 -5.49 -17.38 -14.47
CA GLN A 159 -4.57 -17.73 -15.55
C GLN A 159 -3.14 -17.26 -15.23
N ARG A 160 -2.98 -16.04 -14.71
CA ARG A 160 -1.68 -15.49 -14.35
C ARG A 160 -1.04 -16.20 -13.17
N VAL A 161 -1.82 -16.55 -12.14
CA VAL A 161 -1.35 -17.35 -10.99
C VAL A 161 -0.83 -18.71 -11.47
N ASN A 162 -1.59 -19.42 -12.32
CA ASN A 162 -1.18 -20.71 -12.87
C ASN A 162 0.13 -20.63 -13.68
N GLN A 163 0.36 -19.53 -14.41
CA GLN A 163 1.62 -19.29 -15.11
C GLN A 163 2.81 -19.09 -14.14
N VAL A 164 2.60 -18.35 -13.05
CA VAL A 164 3.64 -18.13 -12.03
C VAL A 164 3.99 -19.43 -11.31
N GLU A 165 3.00 -20.24 -10.93
CA GLU A 165 3.23 -21.55 -10.30
C GLU A 165 3.97 -22.54 -11.21
N THR A 166 3.70 -22.49 -12.51
CA THR A 166 4.38 -23.36 -13.50
C THR A 166 5.85 -22.95 -13.68
N THR A 167 6.16 -21.66 -13.57
CA THR A 167 7.53 -21.14 -13.75
C THR A 167 8.42 -21.37 -12.51
N GLN A 168 7.82 -21.59 -11.32
CA GLN A 168 8.55 -21.86 -10.07
C GLN A 168 8.74 -23.37 -9.77
N ARG A 169 8.40 -24.27 -10.70
CA ARG A 169 8.77 -25.69 -10.66
C ARG A 169 9.95 -25.93 -11.64
N PRO A 170 11.23 -25.76 -11.23
CA PRO A 170 11.88 -26.79 -10.42
C PRO A 170 13.00 -26.25 -9.49
N GLU A 171 12.73 -26.05 -8.20
CA GLU A 171 13.77 -26.01 -7.14
C GLU A 171 13.36 -26.77 -5.87
N ILE A 172 12.54 -27.81 -6.03
CA ILE A 172 12.24 -28.77 -4.95
C ILE A 172 12.71 -30.16 -5.39
N SER A 173 14.02 -30.30 -5.58
CA SER A 173 14.70 -31.62 -5.60
C SER A 173 16.15 -31.55 -5.10
N ALA A 174 16.58 -30.42 -4.52
CA ALA A 174 17.94 -30.25 -4.03
C ALA A 174 18.00 -30.12 -2.50
N TYR A 175 17.12 -30.81 -1.77
CA TYR A 175 17.31 -31.12 -0.35
C TYR A 175 16.62 -32.46 -0.07
N THR A 176 17.31 -33.55 -0.39
CA THR A 176 17.11 -34.86 0.27
C THR A 176 18.36 -35.13 1.10
#